data_AF-R6VYZ9-F1
#
_entry.id   AF-R6VYZ9-F1
#
_cell.length_a   1.000
_cell.length_b   1.000
_cell.length_c   1.000
_cell.angle_alpha   90.00
_cell.angle_beta   90.00
_cell.angle_gamma   90.00
#
_symmetry.space_group_name_H-M   'P 1'
#
loop_
_entity.id
_entity.type
_entity.pdbx_description
1 polymer ?
#
loop_
_entity_poly.entity_id
_entity_poly.type
_entity_poly.pdbx_seq_one_letter_code
_entity_poly.pdbx_strand_id
1 'polypeptide(L)'
;MIAALSALTEPCEVTLTSDSKYVVDAVGKGWVYGWKKRGWKKSDNSPALNSDLWEKLLPLLSKHKVTFVWIKGHAGHPENERCDELAVAAAERNR
;
A
#
# COMPACT_ATOMS: atom_id res chain seq x y z
N MET A 1 -2.55 1.70 4.85
CA MET A 1 -1.29 0.96 4.62
C MET A 1 -0.11 1.54 5.39
N ILE A 2 0.33 2.77 5.10
CA ILE A 2 1.51 3.37 5.74
C ILE A 2 1.34 3.48 7.26
N ALA A 3 0.22 4.02 7.75
CA ALA A 3 -0.04 4.12 9.19
C ALA A 3 -0.06 2.75 9.89
N ALA A 4 -0.59 1.71 9.23
CA ALA A 4 -0.66 0.35 9.77
C ALA A 4 0.74 -0.27 9.90
N LEU A 5 1.60 -0.09 8.90
CA LEU A 5 2.98 -0.58 8.96
C LEU A 5 3.85 0.24 9.93
N SER A 6 3.66 1.57 9.99
CA SER A 6 4.37 2.42 10.93
C SER A 6 4.02 2.14 12.40
N ALA A 7 2.84 1.57 12.67
CA ALA A 7 2.45 1.15 14.01
C ALA A 7 3.20 -0.13 14.49
N LEU A 8 3.83 -0.87 13.58
CA LEU A 8 4.57 -2.08 13.92
C LEU A 8 5.99 -1.73 14.41
N THR A 9 6.25 -2.04 15.68
CA THR A 9 7.51 -1.73 16.34
C THR A 9 8.65 -2.67 15.90
N GLU A 10 8.32 -3.91 15.53
CA GLU A 10 9.27 -4.96 15.18
C GLU A 10 9.04 -5.53 13.76
N PRO A 11 10.03 -6.20 13.14
CA PRO A 11 9.84 -6.91 11.87
C PRO A 11 8.74 -7.96 12.00
N CYS A 12 7.69 -7.85 11.17
CA CYS A 12 6.56 -8.77 11.19
C CYS A 12 6.26 -9.24 9.77
N GLU A 13 5.64 -10.42 9.65
CA GLU A 13 5.00 -10.84 8.41
C GLU A 13 3.60 -10.22 8.35
N VAL A 14 3.31 -9.44 7.30
CA VAL A 14 2.07 -8.67 7.18
C VAL A 14 1.42 -9.00 5.85
N THR A 15 0.18 -9.49 5.88
CA THR A 15 -0.62 -9.65 4.67
C THR A 15 -1.42 -8.37 4.45
N LEU A 16 -1.14 -7.67 3.36
CA LEU A 16 -1.77 -6.42 3.02
C LEU A 16 -2.70 -6.62 1.83
N THR A 17 -3.99 -6.58 2.12
CA THR A 17 -5.05 -6.70 1.12
C THR A 17 -5.40 -5.33 0.55
N SER A 18 -5.47 -5.22 -0.77
CA SER A 18 -5.85 -3.99 -1.46
C SER A 18 -6.63 -4.29 -2.72
N ASP A 19 -7.67 -3.50 -2.97
CA ASP A 19 -8.43 -3.52 -4.22
C ASP A 19 -7.74 -2.77 -5.37
N SER A 20 -6.76 -1.93 -5.00
CA SER A 20 -6.00 -1.09 -5.91
C SER A 20 -4.96 -1.93 -6.66
N LYS A 21 -5.36 -2.46 -7.82
CA LYS A 21 -4.49 -3.23 -8.71
C LYS A 21 -3.16 -2.53 -8.99
N TYR A 22 -3.19 -1.19 -9.14
CA TYR A 22 -1.98 -0.40 -9.36
C TYR A 22 -0.93 -0.58 -8.25
N VAL A 23 -1.34 -0.49 -6.98
CA VAL A 23 -0.45 -0.60 -5.82
C VAL A 23 0.08 -2.04 -5.70
N VAL A 24 -0.81 -3.02 -5.85
CA VAL A 24 -0.44 -4.44 -5.75
C VAL A 24 0.50 -4.85 -6.88
N ASP A 25 0.21 -4.48 -8.12
CA ASP A 25 1.11 -4.75 -9.24
C ASP A 25 2.43 -4.01 -9.08
N ALA A 26 2.41 -2.75 -8.62
CA ALA A 26 3.64 -1.99 -8.44
C ALA A 26 4.59 -2.66 -7.45
N VAL A 27 4.09 -3.14 -6.31
CA VAL A 27 4.93 -3.83 -5.32
C VAL A 27 5.23 -5.26 -5.73
N GLY A 28 4.20 -6.02 -6.12
CA GLY A 28 4.29 -7.43 -6.48
C GLY A 28 5.17 -7.68 -7.71
N LYS A 29 5.11 -6.81 -8.72
CA LYS A 29 6.01 -6.85 -9.88
C LYS A 29 7.33 -6.12 -9.65
N GLY A 30 7.50 -5.48 -8.49
CA GLY A 30 8.70 -4.74 -8.13
C GLY A 30 8.96 -3.46 -8.92
N TRP A 31 7.93 -2.87 -9.55
CA TRP A 31 8.04 -1.60 -10.27
C TRP A 31 8.48 -0.46 -9.34
N VAL A 32 8.07 -0.48 -8.07
CA VAL A 32 8.44 0.52 -7.06
C VAL A 32 9.96 0.62 -6.89
N TYR A 33 10.69 -0.50 -6.98
CA TYR A 33 12.15 -0.52 -6.87
C TYR A 33 12.81 0.08 -8.10
N GLY A 34 12.23 -0.16 -9.28
CA GLY A 34 12.66 0.47 -10.53
C GLY A 34 12.43 1.99 -10.51
N TRP A 35 11.27 2.43 -10.04
CA TRP A 35 10.96 3.86 -9.89
C TRP A 35 11.89 4.54 -8.91
N LYS A 36 12.15 3.95 -7.73
CA LYS A 36 13.11 4.50 -6.76
C LYS A 36 14.50 4.70 -7.38
N LYS A 37 15.01 3.72 -8.14
CA LYS A 37 16.31 3.83 -8.84
C LYS A 37 16.31 4.94 -9.91
N ARG A 38 15.14 5.25 -10.49
CA ARG A 38 14.96 6.27 -11.54
C ARG A 38 14.48 7.62 -11.00
N GLY A 39 14.49 7.84 -9.69
CA GLY A 39 14.01 9.07 -9.07
C GLY A 39 12.49 9.25 -9.21
N TRP A 40 11.74 8.18 -8.96
CA TRP A 40 10.27 8.13 -9.04
C TRP A 40 9.69 8.38 -10.44
N LYS A 41 10.39 7.92 -11.47
CA LYS A 41 9.93 7.97 -12.86
C LYS A 41 9.55 6.59 -13.37
N LYS A 42 8.40 6.52 -14.04
CA LYS A 42 7.92 5.34 -14.76
C LYS A 42 8.76 5.11 -16.02
N SER A 43 8.60 3.94 -16.65
CA SER A 43 9.29 3.59 -17.90
C SER A 43 8.93 4.51 -19.07
N ASP A 44 7.75 5.12 -19.02
CA ASP A 44 7.23 6.11 -19.96
C ASP A 44 7.75 7.53 -19.69
N ASN A 45 8.74 7.70 -18.81
CA ASN A 45 9.29 8.98 -18.36
C ASN A 45 8.33 9.89 -17.57
N SER A 46 7.09 9.45 -17.34
CA SER A 46 6.15 10.19 -16.50
C SER A 46 6.41 9.93 -15.02
N PRO A 47 6.07 10.87 -14.12
CA PRO A 47 6.22 10.67 -12.69
C PRO A 47 5.36 9.48 -12.21
N ALA A 48 5.90 8.68 -11.30
CA ALA A 48 5.14 7.66 -10.59
C ALA A 48 4.08 8.36 -9.74
N LEU A 49 2.85 7.84 -9.74
CA LEU A 49 1.79 8.39 -8.91
C LEU A 49 2.15 8.19 -7.43
N ASN A 50 1.95 9.22 -6.62
CA ASN A 50 2.16 9.19 -5.17
C ASN A 50 3.60 8.82 -4.77
N SER A 51 4.60 9.36 -5.47
CA SER A 51 6.02 9.10 -5.23
C SER A 51 6.45 9.39 -3.79
N ASP A 52 5.88 10.44 -3.18
CA ASP A 52 6.07 10.82 -1.78
C ASP A 52 5.59 9.73 -0.80
N LEU A 53 4.48 9.06 -1.10
CA LEU A 53 3.96 7.95 -0.30
C LEU A 53 4.82 6.70 -0.46
N TRP A 54 5.28 6.41 -1.67
CA TRP A 54 6.16 5.28 -1.93
C TRP A 54 7.51 5.42 -1.24
N GLU A 55 8.04 6.63 -1.13
CA GLU A 55 9.28 6.91 -0.41
C GLU A 55 9.18 6.59 1.08
N LYS A 56 8.03 6.88 1.68
CA LYS A 56 7.73 6.51 3.07
C LYS A 56 7.43 5.02 3.23
N LEU A 57 6.78 4.41 2.24
CA LEU A 57 6.34 3.01 2.29
C LEU A 57 7.49 2.01 2.07
N LEU A 58 8.41 2.27 1.13
CA LEU A 58 9.52 1.36 0.81
C LEU A 58 10.40 0.94 2.01
N PRO A 59 10.84 1.84 2.91
CA PRO A 59 11.60 1.42 4.09
C PRO A 59 10.78 0.53 5.02
N LEU A 60 9.47 0.77 5.13
CA LEU A 60 8.55 -0.09 5.91
C LEU A 60 8.41 -1.47 5.26
N LEU A 61 8.25 -1.54 3.93
CA LEU A 61 8.21 -2.80 3.18
C LEU A 61 9.55 -3.57 3.23
N SER A 62 10.65 -2.87 3.46
CA SER A 62 11.96 -3.51 3.66
C SER A 62 12.14 -4.01 5.09
N LYS A 63 11.48 -3.39 6.08
CA LYS A 63 11.55 -3.76 7.49
C LYS A 63 10.62 -4.93 7.82
N HIS A 64 9.42 -4.95 7.24
CA HIS A 64 8.40 -5.98 7.45
C HIS A 64 8.27 -6.85 6.20
N LYS A 65 8.00 -8.14 6.38
CA LYS A 65 7.78 -9.05 5.25
C LYS A 65 6.33 -8.93 4.81
N VAL A 66 6.08 -8.04 3.84
CA VAL A 66 4.71 -7.71 3.40
C VAL A 66 4.30 -8.54 2.19
N THR A 67 3.24 -9.31 2.34
CA THR A 67 2.58 -10.07 1.26
C THR A 67 1.39 -9.28 0.76
N PHE A 68 1.39 -8.89 -0.52
CA PHE A 68 0.26 -8.16 -1.10
C PHE A 68 -0.77 -9.12 -1.67
N VAL A 69 -2.03 -8.93 -1.29
CA VAL A 69 -3.17 -9.67 -1.83
C VAL A 69 -4.03 -8.69 -2.62
N TRP A 70 -4.10 -8.89 -3.93
CA TRP A 70 -5.04 -8.15 -4.77
C TRP A 70 -6.41 -8.80 -4.68
N ILE A 71 -7.39 -8.02 -4.22
CA ILE A 71 -8.79 -8.39 -4.31
C ILE A 71 -9.45 -7.58 -5.41
N LYS A 72 -10.44 -8.17 -6.09
CA LYS A 72 -11.20 -7.45 -7.10
C LYS A 72 -12.20 -6.54 -6.35
N GLY A 73 -12.00 -5.23 -6.42
CA GLY A 73 -12.97 -4.26 -5.91
C GLY A 73 -14.35 -4.56 -6.50
N HIS A 74 -15.32 -4.77 -5.60
CA HIS A 74 -16.67 -5.31 -5.84
C HIS A 74 -16.75 -6.78 -6.24
N ALA A 75 -16.61 -7.69 -5.25
CA ALA A 75 -17.51 -8.84 -5.04
C ALA A 75 -17.08 -9.65 -3.80
N GLY A 76 -17.78 -9.46 -2.68
CA GLY A 76 -18.04 -10.55 -1.72
C GLY A 76 -16.98 -10.90 -0.67
N HIS A 77 -16.35 -9.93 -0.01
CA HIS A 77 -15.60 -10.19 1.23
C HIS A 77 -16.14 -9.36 2.41
N PRO A 78 -16.88 -9.98 3.37
CA PRO A 78 -17.45 -9.27 4.53
C PRO A 78 -16.38 -8.67 5.45
N GLU A 79 -15.12 -9.12 5.36
CA GLU A 79 -14.00 -8.51 6.11
C GLU A 79 -13.60 -7.13 5.56
N ASN A 80 -13.93 -6.82 4.30
CA ASN A 80 -13.63 -5.53 3.68
C ASN A 80 -14.65 -4.45 4.11
N GLU A 81 -15.94 -4.81 4.25
CA GLU A 81 -16.97 -3.89 4.76
C GLU A 81 -16.65 -3.39 6.18
N ARG A 82 -16.04 -4.24 7.02
CA ARG A 82 -15.68 -3.89 8.39
C ARG A 82 -14.47 -2.94 8.49
N CYS A 83 -13.55 -3.01 7.53
CA CYS A 83 -12.46 -2.04 7.40
C CYS A 83 -12.95 -0.69 6.86
N ASP A 84 -13.96 -0.69 5.99
CA ASP A 84 -14.59 0.53 5.47
C ASP A 84 -15.35 1.28 6.58
N GLU A 85 -16.08 0.57 7.44
CA GLU A 85 -16.73 1.17 8.62
C GLU A 85 -15.72 1.85 9.57
N LEU A 86 -14.56 1.23 9.81
CA LEU A 86 -13.51 1.80 10.66
C LEU A 86 -12.80 2.99 10.00
N ALA A 87 -12.61 2.96 8.68
CA ALA A 87 -12.02 4.06 7.93
C ALA A 87 -12.95 5.29 7.89
N VAL A 88 -14.26 5.08 7.74
CA VAL A 88 -15.28 6.15 7.80
C VAL A 88 -15.39 6.73 9.21
N ALA A 89 -15.39 5.88 10.26
CA ALA A 89 -15.41 6.35 11.64
C ALA A 89 -14.15 7.15 12.04
N ALA A 90 -12.98 6.82 11.46
CA ALA A 90 -11.75 7.58 11.67
C ALA A 90 -11.72 8.91 10.89
N ALA A 91 -12.41 8.99 9.75
CA ALA A 91 -12.54 10.23 8.98
C ALA A 91 -13.47 11.25 9.67
N GLU A 92 -14.52 10.80 10.36
CA GLU A 92 -15.43 11.69 11.10
C GLU A 92 -14.84 12.24 12.41
N ARG A 93 -13.81 11.59 12.98
CA ARG A 93 -13.23 11.99 14.27
C ARG A 93 -12.19 13.13 14.17
N ASN A 94 -11.99 13.69 12.98
CA ASN A 94 -11.06 14.80 12.72
C ASN A 94 -11.80 16.09 12.29
N ARG A 95 -13.04 16.29 12.73
CA ARG A 95 -13.78 17.55 12.58
C ARG A 95 -13.86 18.33 13.88
#